data_AF-A0A660UKR4-F1
#
_entry.id   AF-A0A660UKR4-F1
#
_cell.length_a   1.000
_cell.length_b   1.000
_cell.length_c   1.000
_cell.angle_alpha   90.00
_cell.angle_beta   90.00
_cell.angle_gamma   90.00
#
_symmetry.space_group_name_H-M   'P 1'
#
loop_
_entity.id
_entity.type
_entity.pdbx_description
1 polymer ?
#
loop_
_entity_poly.entity_id
_entity_poly.type
_entity_poly.pdbx_seq_one_letter_code
_entity_poly.pdbx_strand_id
1 'polypeptide(L)'
;MITDTDIAKTDAEVFSSSAFGAQVRCGGTNGIVAGTQFTASGVDFSASQIDAGHVIYLSAVDGSIDGTFEIVSVIDSTHLSVSQIRTDSGDAAIAVGSASGLTWSIKTLAPQIVQAELELSARLGLKPGKPDAVYALDEVQNTDAMKQIATALLLVGVYTVLYTTSTDAMVRDGYEKKRAWYQQHSEKLLAGVSIQLPAAS
;
A
#
# COMPACT_ATOMS: atom_id res chain seq x y z
N MET A 1 10.68 2.59 -2.55
CA MET A 1 10.50 3.96 -2.02
C MET A 1 9.19 4.11 -1.25
N ILE A 2 8.05 3.72 -1.84
CA ILE A 2 6.75 3.65 -1.14
C ILE A 2 6.46 2.23 -0.63
N THR A 3 5.58 2.12 0.35
CA THR A 3 5.10 0.85 0.94
C THR A 3 3.59 0.70 0.77
N ASP A 4 3.05 -0.49 1.03
CA ASP A 4 1.59 -0.70 1.04
C ASP A 4 0.89 0.21 2.06
N THR A 5 1.56 0.49 3.18
CA THR A 5 1.06 1.42 4.21
C THR A 5 0.97 2.86 3.69
N ASP A 6 1.92 3.33 2.88
CA ASP A 6 1.85 4.66 2.24
C ASP A 6 0.64 4.78 1.30
N ILE A 7 0.30 3.68 0.61
CA ILE A 7 -0.89 3.61 -0.24
C ILE A 7 -2.14 3.63 0.63
N ALA A 8 -2.19 2.83 1.69
CA ALA A 8 -3.36 2.74 2.57
C ALA A 8 -3.64 4.05 3.32
N LYS A 9 -2.62 4.85 3.64
CA LYS A 9 -2.76 6.23 4.16
C LYS A 9 -3.54 7.13 3.20
N THR A 10 -3.42 6.88 1.89
CA THR A 10 -4.06 7.67 0.85
C THR A 10 -5.43 7.10 0.48
N ASP A 11 -5.52 5.78 0.27
CA ASP A 11 -6.74 5.12 -0.16
C ASP A 11 -6.72 3.64 0.26
N ALA A 12 -7.15 3.35 1.49
CA ALA A 12 -7.15 1.99 2.04
C ALA A 12 -8.11 1.02 1.31
N GLU A 13 -9.11 1.53 0.57
CA GLU A 13 -10.13 0.73 -0.12
C GLU A 13 -9.51 -0.16 -1.20
N VAL A 14 -8.38 0.23 -1.79
CA VAL A 14 -7.74 -0.56 -2.85
C VAL A 14 -7.33 -1.97 -2.40
N PHE A 15 -7.12 -2.16 -1.09
CA PHE A 15 -6.78 -3.46 -0.51
C PHE A 15 -7.98 -4.36 -0.25
N SER A 16 -9.22 -3.84 -0.25
CA SER A 16 -10.42 -4.68 -0.12
C SER A 16 -10.82 -5.34 -1.45
N SER A 17 -10.34 -4.80 -2.58
CA SER A 17 -10.73 -5.28 -3.92
C SER A 17 -10.36 -6.74 -4.19
N SER A 18 -11.27 -7.45 -4.86
CA SER A 18 -11.07 -8.81 -5.39
C SER A 18 -10.28 -8.84 -6.70
N ALA A 19 -10.17 -7.71 -7.41
CA ALA A 19 -9.46 -7.62 -8.68
C ALA A 19 -7.97 -7.98 -8.57
N PHE A 20 -7.42 -7.85 -7.36
CA PHE A 20 -6.03 -8.20 -7.04
C PHE A 20 -5.93 -9.48 -6.20
N GLY A 21 -6.84 -10.43 -6.39
CA GLY A 21 -6.84 -11.70 -5.66
C GLY A 21 -5.54 -12.50 -5.77
N ALA A 22 -4.83 -12.39 -6.90
CA ALA A 22 -3.51 -13.01 -7.10
C ALA A 22 -2.37 -12.37 -6.27
N GLN A 23 -2.65 -11.26 -5.57
CA GLN A 23 -1.68 -10.53 -4.77
C GLN A 23 -1.89 -10.72 -3.26
N VAL A 24 -2.73 -11.68 -2.88
CA VAL A 24 -2.84 -12.16 -1.50
C VAL A 24 -1.58 -12.97 -1.18
N ARG A 25 -0.83 -12.54 -0.17
CA ARG A 25 0.36 -13.25 0.34
C ARG A 25 -0.03 -14.40 1.25
N CYS A 26 -0.95 -14.13 2.17
CA CYS A 26 -1.59 -15.12 3.01
C CYS A 26 -2.92 -14.56 3.55
N GLY A 27 -3.77 -15.44 4.07
CA GLY A 27 -5.07 -15.09 4.62
C GLY A 27 -5.74 -16.31 5.20
N GLY A 28 -6.83 -16.10 5.92
CA GLY A 28 -7.57 -17.18 6.54
C GLY A 28 -8.73 -16.70 7.40
N THR A 29 -9.22 -17.63 8.22
CA THR A 29 -10.22 -17.38 9.24
C THR A 29 -9.60 -17.62 10.62
N ASN A 30 -10.39 -17.43 11.68
CA ASN A 30 -9.96 -17.64 13.07
C ASN A 30 -8.76 -16.79 13.50
N GLY A 31 -8.54 -15.64 12.85
CA GLY A 31 -7.59 -14.64 13.31
C GLY A 31 -8.04 -14.03 14.64
N ILE A 32 -7.07 -13.66 15.47
CA ILE A 32 -7.31 -13.01 16.77
C ILE A 32 -6.52 -11.72 16.81
N VAL A 33 -7.16 -10.63 17.18
CA VAL A 33 -6.49 -9.37 17.49
C VAL A 33 -6.78 -8.98 18.94
N ALA A 34 -5.76 -8.49 19.63
CA ALA A 34 -5.87 -7.93 20.98
C ALA A 34 -4.97 -6.71 21.08
N GLY A 35 -5.58 -5.51 21.11
CA GLY A 35 -4.84 -4.25 21.06
C GLY A 35 -4.09 -4.09 19.74
N THR A 36 -2.76 -4.21 19.79
CA THR A 36 -1.85 -4.09 18.63
C THR A 36 -1.24 -5.42 18.22
N GLN A 37 -1.68 -6.54 18.78
CA GLN A 37 -1.15 -7.86 18.44
C GLN A 37 -2.17 -8.65 17.63
N PHE A 38 -1.74 -9.15 16.48
CA PHE A 38 -2.51 -10.07 15.66
C PHE A 38 -1.89 -11.47 15.71
N THR A 39 -2.72 -12.50 15.82
CA THR A 39 -2.33 -13.90 15.87
C THR A 39 -3.11 -14.70 14.84
N ALA A 40 -2.41 -15.57 14.11
CA ALA A 40 -3.02 -16.56 13.24
C ALA A 40 -2.26 -17.88 13.33
N SER A 41 -2.94 -18.95 13.75
CA SER A 41 -2.37 -20.29 13.81
C SER A 41 -2.35 -20.96 12.43
N GLY A 42 -1.32 -21.73 12.13
CA GLY A 42 -1.24 -22.52 10.89
C GLY A 42 -0.81 -21.72 9.65
N VAL A 43 -0.36 -20.48 9.84
CA VAL A 43 0.36 -19.69 8.84
C VAL A 43 1.80 -19.50 9.30
N ASP A 44 2.69 -19.27 8.34
CA ASP A 44 4.04 -18.77 8.59
C ASP A 44 4.19 -17.43 7.86
N PHE A 45 4.17 -16.34 8.62
CA PHE A 45 4.28 -14.98 8.09
C PHE A 45 5.64 -14.73 7.43
N SER A 46 6.71 -15.30 7.98
CA SER A 46 8.05 -15.19 7.40
C SER A 46 8.14 -15.95 6.07
N ALA A 47 7.61 -17.18 6.01
CA ALA A 47 7.56 -17.95 4.77
C ALA A 47 6.64 -17.32 3.71
N SER A 48 5.61 -16.58 4.15
CA SER A 48 4.69 -15.83 3.29
C SER A 48 5.27 -14.48 2.84
N GLN A 49 6.53 -14.17 3.22
CA GLN A 49 7.21 -12.91 2.91
C GLN A 49 6.43 -11.69 3.40
N ILE A 50 5.89 -11.75 4.62
CA ILE A 50 5.28 -10.60 5.27
C ILE A 50 6.37 -9.78 5.95
N ASP A 51 6.31 -8.46 5.77
CA ASP A 51 7.26 -7.51 6.34
C ASP A 51 6.54 -6.28 6.91
N ALA A 52 7.26 -5.49 7.69
CA ALA A 52 6.80 -4.18 8.11
C ALA A 52 6.48 -3.28 6.90
N GLY A 53 5.39 -2.53 6.98
CA GLY A 53 4.92 -1.67 5.88
C GLY A 53 3.93 -2.36 4.93
N HIS A 54 3.72 -3.67 5.05
CA HIS A 54 2.53 -4.35 4.50
C HIS A 54 1.26 -3.97 5.25
N VAL A 55 0.11 -4.35 4.71
CA VAL A 55 -1.20 -4.11 5.33
C VAL A 55 -2.01 -5.39 5.47
N ILE A 56 -2.85 -5.43 6.49
CA ILE A 56 -3.77 -6.54 6.78
C ILE A 56 -5.20 -6.02 6.78
N TYR A 57 -6.05 -6.68 6.00
CA TYR A 57 -7.50 -6.50 6.10
C TYR A 57 -8.05 -7.46 7.16
N LEU A 58 -8.86 -6.94 8.09
CA LEU A 58 -9.53 -7.70 9.14
C LEU A 58 -11.02 -7.47 9.05
N SER A 59 -11.80 -8.53 9.22
CA SER A 59 -13.26 -8.48 9.25
C SER A 59 -13.83 -9.43 10.31
N ALA A 60 -14.60 -8.86 11.23
CA ALA A 60 -15.38 -9.57 12.25
C ALA A 60 -16.82 -9.76 11.75
N VAL A 61 -17.43 -10.90 12.10
CA VAL A 61 -18.81 -11.23 11.69
C VAL A 61 -19.83 -10.23 12.25
N ASP A 62 -19.56 -9.66 13.42
CA ASP A 62 -20.41 -8.65 14.06
C ASP A 62 -20.11 -7.22 13.61
N GLY A 63 -19.15 -7.03 12.69
CA GLY A 63 -18.73 -5.73 12.19
C GLY A 63 -17.95 -4.87 13.20
N SER A 64 -17.58 -5.41 14.36
CA SER A 64 -16.79 -4.69 15.38
C SER A 64 -15.41 -4.26 14.88
N ILE A 65 -14.86 -5.02 13.93
CA ILE A 65 -13.64 -4.73 13.20
C ILE A 65 -13.92 -4.99 11.72
N ASP A 66 -13.80 -3.99 10.89
CA ASP A 66 -13.88 -4.10 9.43
C ASP A 66 -12.99 -3.03 8.80
N GLY A 67 -11.85 -3.42 8.25
CA GLY A 67 -10.95 -2.46 7.62
C GLY A 67 -9.53 -2.94 7.38
N THR A 68 -8.73 -2.04 6.81
CA THR A 68 -7.31 -2.23 6.52
C THR A 68 -6.46 -1.58 7.60
N PHE A 69 -5.48 -2.33 8.11
CA PHE A 69 -4.58 -1.98 9.19
C PHE A 69 -3.13 -2.15 8.73
N GLU A 70 -2.20 -1.38 9.29
CA GLU A 70 -0.78 -1.54 8.94
C GLU A 70 -0.13 -2.65 9.76
N ILE A 71 0.83 -3.34 9.15
CA ILE A 71 1.72 -4.28 9.83
C ILE A 71 2.97 -3.50 10.24
N VAL A 72 3.14 -3.32 11.55
CA VAL A 72 4.27 -2.58 12.13
C VAL A 72 5.52 -3.45 12.17
N SER A 73 5.38 -4.73 12.52
CA SER A 73 6.50 -5.68 12.53
C SER A 73 6.00 -7.13 12.54
N VAL A 74 6.83 -8.06 12.07
CA VAL A 74 6.65 -9.50 12.30
C VAL A 74 7.32 -9.85 13.63
N ILE A 75 6.55 -10.39 14.58
CA ILE A 75 7.07 -10.79 15.89
C ILE A 75 7.66 -12.20 15.81
N ASP A 76 6.90 -13.12 15.22
CA ASP A 76 7.32 -14.48 14.88
C ASP A 76 6.46 -15.02 13.72
N SER A 77 6.57 -16.32 13.41
CA SER A 77 5.86 -16.96 12.29
C SER A 77 4.33 -16.87 12.39
N THR A 78 3.77 -16.70 13.58
CA THR A 78 2.31 -16.70 13.84
C THR A 78 1.79 -15.43 14.50
N HIS A 79 2.67 -14.47 14.80
CA HIS A 79 2.32 -13.21 15.45
C HIS A 79 2.83 -11.98 14.70
N LEU A 80 1.96 -10.99 14.54
CA LEU A 80 2.28 -9.68 14.00
C LEU A 80 2.01 -8.59 15.04
N SER A 81 2.81 -7.53 15.00
CA SER A 81 2.42 -6.23 15.54
C SER A 81 1.66 -5.48 14.47
N VAL A 82 0.42 -5.09 14.77
CA VAL A 82 -0.49 -4.37 13.87
C VAL A 82 -0.94 -3.05 14.50
N SER A 83 -1.37 -2.11 13.66
CA SER A 83 -1.82 -0.80 14.11
C SER A 83 -2.93 -0.26 13.21
N GLN A 84 -3.77 0.62 13.75
CA GLN A 84 -4.46 1.58 12.87
C GLN A 84 -3.41 2.36 12.07
N ILE A 85 -3.76 2.80 10.87
CA ILE A 85 -2.83 3.49 9.98
C ILE A 85 -2.31 4.77 10.66
N ARG A 86 -1.04 4.78 11.04
CA ARG A 86 -0.36 5.92 11.67
C ARG A 86 0.00 6.99 10.65
N THR A 87 0.04 8.24 11.09
CA THR A 87 0.57 9.34 10.27
C THR A 87 2.07 9.16 10.05
N ASP A 88 2.83 8.93 11.13
CA ASP A 88 4.27 8.66 11.09
C ASP A 88 4.56 7.18 11.47
N SER A 89 5.47 6.53 10.73
CA SER A 89 5.86 5.15 11.03
C SER A 89 6.73 5.02 12.29
N GLY A 90 7.29 6.12 12.79
CA GLY A 90 8.00 6.21 14.07
C GLY A 90 7.09 6.33 15.30
N ASP A 91 5.81 6.65 15.12
CA ASP A 91 4.86 6.76 16.22
C ASP A 91 4.54 5.39 16.85
N ALA A 92 4.09 5.40 18.11
CA ALA A 92 3.62 4.18 18.76
C ALA A 92 2.44 3.55 18.01
N ALA A 93 2.38 2.21 17.99
CA ALA A 93 1.26 1.47 17.42
C ALA A 93 -0.07 1.83 18.09
N ILE A 94 -1.10 2.09 17.30
CA ILE A 94 -2.45 2.43 17.73
C ILE A 94 -3.29 1.17 17.74
N ALA A 95 -3.93 0.88 18.89
CA ALA A 95 -4.74 -0.32 19.06
C ALA A 95 -5.84 -0.45 18.00
N VAL A 96 -5.93 -1.63 17.38
CA VAL A 96 -6.96 -2.01 16.41
C VAL A 96 -8.29 -2.32 17.10
N GLY A 97 -8.22 -2.87 18.31
CA GLY A 97 -9.37 -3.38 19.06
C GLY A 97 -9.10 -4.79 19.56
N SER A 98 -10.16 -5.49 19.98
CA SER A 98 -10.06 -6.89 20.42
C SER A 98 -11.20 -7.71 19.83
N ALA A 99 -10.85 -8.75 19.07
CA ALA A 99 -11.81 -9.66 18.48
C ALA A 99 -11.15 -11.01 18.16
N SER A 100 -11.96 -12.06 18.05
CA SER A 100 -11.55 -13.42 17.68
C SER A 100 -12.45 -13.96 16.59
N GLY A 101 -12.00 -14.97 15.84
CA GLY A 101 -12.80 -15.51 14.74
C GLY A 101 -12.76 -14.62 13.49
N LEU A 102 -11.76 -13.72 13.39
CA LEU A 102 -11.64 -12.78 12.29
C LEU A 102 -11.38 -13.51 10.97
N THR A 103 -12.03 -13.06 9.91
CA THR A 103 -11.55 -13.28 8.54
C THR A 103 -10.48 -12.25 8.26
N TRP A 104 -9.36 -12.67 7.67
CA TRP A 104 -8.22 -11.81 7.45
C TRP A 104 -7.49 -12.13 6.16
N SER A 105 -6.86 -11.12 5.59
CA SER A 105 -5.98 -11.29 4.43
C SER A 105 -4.90 -10.22 4.40
N ILE A 106 -3.69 -10.62 4.00
CA ILE A 106 -2.56 -9.72 3.78
C ILE A 106 -2.33 -9.68 2.27
N LYS A 107 -2.51 -8.50 1.69
CA LYS A 107 -2.30 -8.23 0.28
C LYS A 107 -1.16 -7.24 0.13
N THR A 108 -0.46 -7.32 -1.00
CA THR A 108 0.55 -6.33 -1.35
C THR A 108 0.31 -5.80 -2.76
N LEU A 109 0.51 -4.50 -2.94
CA LEU A 109 0.55 -3.86 -4.25
C LEU A 109 1.99 -3.72 -4.75
N ALA A 110 2.94 -4.50 -4.22
CA ALA A 110 4.35 -4.46 -4.63
C ALA A 110 4.57 -4.48 -6.16
N PRO A 111 3.87 -5.29 -6.97
CA PRO A 111 4.00 -5.21 -8.43
C PRO A 111 3.62 -3.83 -8.99
N GLN A 112 2.56 -3.22 -8.48
CA GLN A 112 2.10 -1.89 -8.88
C GLN A 112 3.05 -0.80 -8.38
N ILE A 113 3.63 -0.97 -7.18
CA ILE A 113 4.67 -0.07 -6.63
C ILE A 113 5.86 -0.02 -7.60
N VAL A 114 6.37 -1.19 -8.02
CA VAL A 114 7.49 -1.26 -8.97
C VAL A 114 7.16 -0.57 -10.29
N GLN A 115 5.95 -0.74 -10.82
CA GLN A 115 5.53 -0.06 -12.05
C GLN A 115 5.44 1.46 -11.88
N ALA A 116 4.89 1.93 -10.76
CA ALA A 116 4.79 3.37 -10.48
C ALA A 116 6.17 4.02 -10.27
N GLU A 117 7.10 3.34 -9.61
CA GLU A 117 8.48 3.81 -9.44
C GLU A 117 9.24 3.83 -10.77
N LEU A 118 9.01 2.84 -11.65
CA LEU A 118 9.57 2.82 -13.00
C LEU A 118 9.03 3.98 -13.85
N GLU A 119 7.72 4.20 -13.85
CA GLU A 119 7.05 5.32 -14.53
C GLU A 119 7.59 6.66 -14.03
N LEU A 120 7.64 6.86 -12.70
CA LEU A 120 8.13 8.09 -12.09
C LEU A 120 9.59 8.36 -12.47
N SER A 121 10.46 7.36 -12.31
CA SER A 121 11.87 7.51 -12.65
C SER A 121 12.07 7.80 -14.14
N ALA A 122 11.27 7.20 -15.03
CA ALA A 122 11.31 7.52 -16.46
C ALA A 122 10.93 8.98 -16.73
N ARG A 123 9.85 9.47 -16.11
CA ARG A 123 9.39 10.86 -16.25
C ARG A 123 10.40 11.89 -15.74
N LEU A 124 11.18 11.53 -14.72
CA LEU A 124 12.20 12.39 -14.12
C LEU A 124 13.59 12.21 -14.77
N GLY A 125 13.76 11.26 -15.68
CA GLY A 125 15.06 10.94 -16.28
C GLY A 125 16.06 10.33 -15.29
N LEU A 126 15.58 9.54 -14.32
CA LEU A 126 16.34 8.85 -13.28
C LEU A 126 16.32 7.33 -13.49
N LYS A 127 17.21 6.58 -12.84
CA LYS A 127 17.08 5.11 -12.75
C LYS A 127 15.88 4.72 -11.88
N PRO A 128 15.19 3.59 -12.16
CA PRO A 128 15.47 2.64 -13.25
C PRO A 128 14.90 3.04 -14.64
N GLY A 129 14.01 4.02 -14.73
CA GLY A 129 13.32 4.37 -15.99
C GLY A 129 14.24 4.95 -17.08
N LYS A 130 15.38 5.51 -16.70
CA LYS A 130 16.48 5.90 -17.59
C LYS A 130 17.77 5.19 -17.14
N PRO A 131 18.11 4.02 -17.72
CA PRO A 131 19.22 3.19 -17.25
C PRO A 131 20.60 3.88 -17.28
N ASP A 132 20.81 4.81 -18.21
CA ASP A 132 22.03 5.60 -18.38
C ASP A 132 22.08 6.85 -17.49
N ALA A 133 21.05 7.13 -16.69
CA ALA A 133 21.04 8.26 -15.77
C ALA A 133 22.13 8.11 -14.68
N VAL A 134 22.68 9.24 -14.25
CA VAL A 134 23.67 9.27 -13.16
C VAL A 134 22.99 8.82 -11.86
N TYR A 135 21.89 9.49 -11.52
CA TYR A 135 21.17 9.29 -10.27
C TYR A 135 19.98 8.33 -10.40
N ALA A 136 19.69 7.62 -9.32
CA ALA A 136 18.51 6.79 -9.12
C ALA A 136 17.42 7.53 -8.33
N LEU A 137 16.19 7.04 -8.44
CA LEU A 137 15.03 7.61 -7.76
C LEU A 137 15.17 7.60 -6.23
N ASP A 138 15.84 6.60 -5.67
CA ASP A 138 16.10 6.47 -4.24
C ASP A 138 17.23 7.38 -3.72
N GLU A 139 17.96 8.05 -4.62
CA GLU A 139 18.96 9.07 -4.27
C GLU A 139 18.37 10.48 -4.15
N VAL A 140 17.10 10.67 -4.50
CA VAL A 140 16.41 11.97 -4.40
C VAL A 140 16.15 12.34 -2.94
N GLN A 141 16.56 13.53 -2.53
CA GLN A 141 16.51 13.97 -1.12
C GLN A 141 15.11 14.39 -0.66
N ASN A 142 14.26 14.93 -1.54
CA ASN A 142 12.88 15.30 -1.21
C ASN A 142 11.93 14.09 -1.31
N THR A 143 12.18 13.09 -0.46
CA THR A 143 11.52 11.77 -0.50
C THR A 143 10.00 11.84 -0.37
N ASP A 144 9.45 12.79 0.40
CA ASP A 144 8.00 12.87 0.62
C ASP A 144 7.24 13.29 -0.64
N ALA A 145 7.79 14.23 -1.40
CA ALA A 145 7.20 14.64 -2.68
C ALA A 145 7.23 13.48 -3.68
N MET A 146 8.34 12.72 -3.72
CA MET A 146 8.47 11.54 -4.58
C MET A 146 7.47 10.44 -4.18
N LYS A 147 7.30 10.20 -2.88
CA LYS A 147 6.29 9.25 -2.36
C LYS A 147 4.88 9.64 -2.78
N GLN A 148 4.49 10.91 -2.63
CA GLN A 148 3.16 11.38 -3.04
C GLN A 148 2.91 11.19 -4.53
N ILE A 149 3.89 11.50 -5.38
CA ILE A 149 3.77 11.32 -6.84
C ILE A 149 3.66 9.83 -7.18
N ALA A 150 4.55 8.99 -6.63
CA ALA A 150 4.53 7.55 -6.90
C ALA A 150 3.22 6.90 -6.45
N THR A 151 2.70 7.25 -5.27
CA THR A 151 1.40 6.77 -4.79
C THR A 151 0.27 7.21 -5.71
N ALA A 152 0.27 8.46 -6.19
CA ALA A 152 -0.75 8.93 -7.13
C ALA A 152 -0.69 8.17 -8.47
N LEU A 153 0.51 7.97 -9.04
CA LEU A 153 0.71 7.19 -10.26
C LEU A 153 0.26 5.74 -10.10
N LEU A 154 0.58 5.11 -8.96
CA LEU A 154 0.10 3.78 -8.61
C LEU A 154 -1.41 3.72 -8.60
N LEU A 155 -2.06 4.69 -7.94
CA LEU A 155 -3.52 4.71 -7.80
C LEU A 155 -4.21 4.94 -9.16
N VAL A 156 -3.60 5.68 -10.09
CA VAL A 156 -4.07 5.72 -11.49
C VAL A 156 -4.08 4.32 -12.10
N GLY A 157 -2.99 3.56 -11.96
CA GLY A 157 -2.90 2.20 -12.49
C GLY A 157 -3.90 1.24 -11.85
N VAL A 158 -4.00 1.27 -10.52
CA VAL A 158 -4.95 0.47 -9.74
C VAL A 158 -6.39 0.75 -10.17
N TYR A 159 -6.81 2.03 -10.16
CA TYR A 159 -8.16 2.38 -10.55
C TYR A 159 -8.42 2.12 -12.04
N THR A 160 -7.39 2.11 -12.88
CA THR A 160 -7.51 1.68 -14.28
C THR A 160 -7.97 0.23 -14.39
N VAL A 161 -7.35 -0.68 -13.64
CA VAL A 161 -7.79 -2.07 -13.58
C VAL A 161 -9.22 -2.14 -13.02
N LEU A 162 -9.47 -1.50 -11.88
CA LEU A 162 -10.78 -1.59 -11.21
C LEU A 162 -11.94 -1.11 -12.09
N TYR A 163 -11.82 0.04 -12.77
CA TYR A 163 -12.88 0.53 -13.64
C TYR A 163 -13.05 -0.35 -14.89
N THR A 164 -11.96 -0.89 -15.46
CA THR A 164 -12.04 -1.72 -16.67
C THR A 164 -12.60 -3.12 -16.40
N THR A 165 -12.41 -3.65 -15.19
CA THR A 165 -12.88 -5.00 -14.82
C THR A 165 -14.22 -5.01 -14.09
N SER A 166 -14.70 -3.86 -13.59
CA SER A 166 -15.99 -3.79 -12.88
C SER A 166 -17.16 -4.01 -13.84
N THR A 167 -18.05 -4.93 -13.48
CA THR A 167 -19.31 -5.19 -14.20
C THR A 167 -20.47 -4.33 -13.70
N ASP A 168 -20.38 -3.81 -12.48
CA ASP A 168 -21.36 -2.87 -11.91
C ASP A 168 -21.08 -1.45 -12.42
N ALA A 169 -22.09 -0.84 -13.05
CA ALA A 169 -21.98 0.46 -13.69
C ALA A 169 -21.77 1.62 -12.70
N MET A 170 -22.39 1.56 -11.52
CA MET A 170 -22.26 2.60 -10.49
C MET A 170 -20.89 2.53 -9.82
N VAL A 171 -20.44 1.32 -9.49
CA VAL A 171 -19.10 1.09 -8.95
C VAL A 171 -18.03 1.51 -9.96
N ARG A 172 -18.22 1.17 -11.24
CA ARG A 172 -17.32 1.55 -12.32
C ARG A 172 -17.18 3.07 -12.48
N ASP A 173 -18.28 3.82 -12.43
CA ASP A 173 -18.25 5.30 -12.49
C ASP A 173 -17.46 5.90 -11.32
N GLY A 174 -17.61 5.34 -10.11
CA GLY A 174 -16.80 5.72 -8.95
C GLY A 174 -15.30 5.51 -9.17
N TYR A 175 -14.90 4.34 -9.70
CA TYR A 175 -13.51 4.05 -10.02
C TYR A 175 -12.94 4.92 -11.13
N GLU A 176 -13.73 5.23 -12.16
CA GLU A 176 -13.30 6.15 -13.23
C GLU A 176 -13.03 7.56 -12.68
N LYS A 177 -13.92 8.07 -11.82
CA LYS A 177 -13.72 9.37 -11.15
C LYS A 177 -12.46 9.39 -10.29
N LYS A 178 -12.23 8.35 -9.48
CA LYS A 178 -10.98 8.22 -8.70
C LYS A 178 -9.76 8.18 -9.62
N ARG A 179 -9.77 7.38 -10.69
CA ARG A 179 -8.68 7.33 -11.69
C ARG A 179 -8.37 8.72 -12.26
N ALA A 180 -9.39 9.44 -12.69
CA ALA A 180 -9.24 10.78 -13.28
C ALA A 180 -8.69 11.79 -12.26
N TRP A 181 -9.16 11.73 -11.01
CA TRP A 181 -8.65 12.57 -9.92
C TRP A 181 -7.17 12.33 -9.65
N TYR A 182 -6.76 11.06 -9.47
CA TYR A 182 -5.35 10.73 -9.22
C TYR A 182 -4.47 11.08 -10.41
N GLN A 183 -4.97 10.97 -11.64
CA GLN A 183 -4.25 11.41 -12.83
C GLN A 183 -3.98 12.90 -12.78
N GLN A 184 -5.02 13.73 -12.61
CA GLN A 184 -4.85 15.17 -12.49
C GLN A 184 -3.93 15.56 -11.32
N HIS A 185 -4.06 14.87 -10.19
CA HIS A 185 -3.24 15.10 -9.01
C HIS A 185 -1.76 14.79 -9.27
N SER A 186 -1.46 13.64 -9.89
CA SER A 186 -0.09 13.25 -10.23
C SER A 186 0.59 14.25 -11.17
N GLU A 187 -0.12 14.72 -12.21
CA GLU A 187 0.41 15.72 -13.14
C GLU A 187 0.67 17.06 -12.44
N LYS A 188 -0.21 17.47 -11.53
CA LYS A 188 -0.02 18.69 -10.73
C LYS A 188 1.20 18.58 -9.82
N LEU A 189 1.38 17.44 -9.14
CA LEU A 189 2.53 17.21 -8.29
C LEU A 189 3.83 17.19 -9.10
N LEU A 190 3.85 16.49 -10.24
CA LEU A 190 4.99 16.45 -11.16
C LEU A 190 5.36 17.84 -11.68
N ALA A 191 4.38 18.66 -12.10
CA ALA A 191 4.65 20.01 -12.58
C ALA A 191 5.22 20.93 -11.48
N GLY A 192 4.90 20.67 -10.22
CA GLY A 192 5.34 21.46 -9.08
C GLY A 192 6.63 20.97 -8.43
N VAL A 193 7.19 19.83 -8.85
CA VAL A 193 8.31 19.23 -8.14
C VAL A 193 9.66 19.77 -8.60
N SER A 194 10.52 20.10 -7.63
CA SER A 194 11.93 20.36 -7.86
C SER A 194 12.72 19.20 -7.28
N ILE A 195 13.56 18.54 -8.10
CA ILE A 195 14.35 17.39 -7.66
C ILE A 195 15.58 17.90 -6.89
N GLN A 196 15.73 17.42 -5.65
CA GLN A 196 16.93 17.68 -4.85
C GLN A 196 17.85 16.46 -4.93
N LEU A 197 19.01 16.64 -5.57
CA LEU A 197 20.00 15.58 -5.77
C LEU A 197 21.17 15.76 -4.79
N PRO A 198 21.86 14.67 -4.40
CA PRO A 198 23.07 14.76 -3.60
C PRO A 198 24.15 15.54 -4.36
N ALA A 199 25.11 16.11 -3.61
CA ALA A 199 26.26 16.77 -4.23
C ALA A 199 27.03 15.75 -5.08
N ALA A 200 27.40 16.15 -6.31
CA ALA A 200 28.25 15.33 -7.16
C ALA A 200 29.59 15.09 -6.45
N SER A 201 29.98 13.82 -6.34
CA SER A 201 31.28 13.40 -5.78
C SER A 201 32.42 13.56 -6.78
#